data_AF-A0A2V6E9I0-F1
#
_entry.id   AF-A0A2V6E9I0-F1
#
_cell.length_a   1.000
_cell.length_b   1.000
_cell.length_c   1.000
_cell.angle_alpha   90.00
_cell.angle_beta   90.00
_cell.angle_gamma   90.00
#
_symmetry.space_group_name_H-M   'P 1'
#
loop_
_entity.id
_entity.type
_entity.pdbx_description
1 polymer ?
#
loop_
_entity_poly.entity_id
_entity_poly.type
_entity_poly.pdbx_seq_one_letter_code
_entity_poly.pdbx_strand_id
1 'polypeptide(L)'
;MQPGNYTAILAGKDGGTGIGVVEVYDLATNVFADLTNVSTRGFVGTGQAVLIDGFITGGGNGFAQVVVRGLGPSLTQFGVTGVLANPVLTLVDSNGNRTINNNWKDKQRAAIQATGLAPPNNLESAIFVTVPPGNYTAILSGDGGGTGIGLVEIYKVR
;
A
#
# COMPACT_ATOMS: atom_id res chain seq x y z
N MET A 1 19.86 -8.01 9.21
CA MET A 1 18.87 -8.02 10.30
C MET A 1 18.30 -9.42 10.41
N GLN A 2 17.82 -9.84 11.59
CA GLN A 2 17.10 -11.12 11.69
C GLN A 2 15.76 -11.02 10.93
N PRO A 3 15.21 -12.12 10.39
CA PRO A 3 13.86 -12.08 9.84
C PRO A 3 12.84 -11.64 10.89
N GLY A 4 11.94 -10.74 10.53
CA GLY A 4 10.91 -10.25 11.46
C GLY A 4 10.19 -9.00 10.97
N ASN A 5 9.23 -8.54 11.78
CA ASN A 5 8.51 -7.30 11.55
C ASN A 5 9.28 -6.12 12.14
N TYR A 6 9.41 -5.07 11.34
CA TYR A 6 10.06 -3.83 11.73
C TYR A 6 9.12 -2.65 11.52
N THR A 7 9.22 -1.64 12.39
CA THR A 7 8.42 -0.41 12.28
C THR A 7 9.36 0.78 12.30
N ALA A 8 9.27 1.60 11.26
CA ALA A 8 9.84 2.95 11.24
C ALA A 8 8.73 3.95 11.58
N ILE A 9 9.05 4.95 12.38
CA ILE A 9 8.15 6.06 12.71
C ILE A 9 8.80 7.34 12.24
N LEU A 10 8.11 8.05 11.34
CA LEU A 10 8.48 9.39 10.90
C LEU A 10 7.50 10.40 11.49
N ALA A 11 8.03 11.42 12.17
CA ALA A 11 7.25 12.49 12.77
C ALA A 11 8.02 13.82 12.67
N GLY A 12 7.30 14.93 12.57
CA GLY A 12 7.93 16.25 12.59
C GLY A 12 8.49 16.58 13.97
N LYS A 13 9.68 17.21 13.97
CA LYS A 13 10.30 17.71 15.20
C LYS A 13 9.36 18.72 15.86
N ASP A 14 9.22 18.64 17.18
CA ASP A 14 8.41 19.54 18.01
C ASP A 14 6.93 19.65 17.55
N GLY A 15 6.40 18.58 16.95
CA GLY A 15 5.01 18.53 16.46
C GLY A 15 4.79 19.22 15.11
N GLY A 16 5.85 19.56 14.39
CA GLY A 16 5.75 20.12 13.04
C GLY A 16 5.05 19.18 12.06
N THR A 17 4.43 19.76 11.04
CA THR A 17 3.80 19.03 9.94
C THR A 17 4.56 19.26 8.63
N GLY A 18 4.49 18.30 7.72
CA GLY A 18 5.17 18.37 6.43
C GLY A 18 5.04 17.08 5.64
N ILE A 19 5.64 17.05 4.45
CA ILE A 19 5.80 15.85 3.65
C ILE A 19 7.10 15.17 4.09
N GLY A 20 7.00 13.90 4.44
CA GLY A 20 8.14 13.08 4.83
C GLY A 20 8.18 11.79 4.02
N VAL A 21 9.37 11.20 3.91
CA VAL A 21 9.58 9.95 3.17
C VAL A 21 10.30 8.96 4.08
N VAL A 22 9.85 7.70 4.02
CA VAL A 22 10.55 6.55 4.59
C VAL A 22 10.89 5.62 3.45
N GLU A 23 12.16 5.22 3.36
CA GLU A 23 12.63 4.27 2.34
C GLU A 23 13.23 3.04 3.04
N VAL A 24 12.94 1.87 2.50
CA VAL A 24 13.49 0.59 2.95
C VAL A 24 14.03 -0.13 1.73
N TYR A 25 15.31 -0.51 1.80
CA TYR A 25 15.98 -1.24 0.73
C TYR A 25 16.51 -2.57 1.25
N ASP A 26 16.26 -3.63 0.49
CA ASP A 26 17.06 -4.84 0.60
C ASP A 26 18.27 -4.71 -0.33
N LEU A 27 19.45 -4.53 0.27
CA LEU A 27 20.71 -4.35 -0.45
C LEU A 27 21.49 -5.67 -0.60
N ALA A 28 21.00 -6.76 -0.02
CA ALA A 28 21.75 -7.99 0.06
C ALA A 28 21.53 -8.83 -1.21
N THR A 29 22.58 -9.03 -1.99
CA THR A 29 22.51 -9.77 -3.27
C THR A 29 22.75 -11.28 -3.14
N ASN A 30 23.18 -11.75 -1.96
CA ASN A 30 23.77 -13.09 -1.77
C ASN A 30 23.10 -13.89 -0.64
N VAL A 31 21.94 -13.47 -0.19
CA VAL A 31 21.17 -14.12 0.90
C VAL A 31 19.71 -14.14 0.48
N PHE A 32 19.00 -15.20 0.87
CA PHE A 32 17.55 -15.28 0.69
C PHE A 32 16.84 -14.36 1.68
N ALA A 33 16.95 -13.05 1.48
CA ALA A 33 16.10 -12.04 2.08
C ALA A 33 15.09 -11.56 1.02
N ASP A 34 13.86 -11.35 1.44
CA ASP A 34 12.77 -10.94 0.55
C ASP A 34 11.94 -9.95 1.37
N LEU A 35 11.84 -8.70 0.91
CA LEU A 35 10.88 -7.75 1.46
C LEU A 35 9.47 -8.21 1.04
N THR A 36 8.82 -8.96 1.93
CA THR A 36 7.52 -9.59 1.62
C THR A 36 6.34 -8.62 1.75
N ASN A 37 6.49 -7.60 2.60
CA ASN A 37 5.45 -6.61 2.84
C ASN A 37 6.04 -5.25 3.26
N VAL A 38 5.40 -4.17 2.80
CA VAL A 38 5.51 -2.82 3.36
C VAL A 38 4.11 -2.36 3.76
N SER A 39 4.01 -1.65 4.88
CA SER A 39 2.76 -1.14 5.43
C SER A 39 2.98 0.28 5.93
N THR A 40 2.24 1.23 5.36
CA THR A 40 2.40 2.67 5.61
C THR A 40 1.08 3.25 6.10
N ARG A 41 1.05 3.71 7.36
CA ARG A 41 -0.11 4.39 7.95
C ARG A 41 0.13 5.89 7.98
N GLY A 42 -0.80 6.67 7.43
CA GLY A 42 -0.67 8.12 7.39
C GLY A 42 -2.00 8.83 7.21
N PHE A 43 -1.97 10.16 7.36
CA PHE A 43 -3.11 10.99 6.99
C PHE A 43 -3.20 11.08 5.47
N VAL A 44 -4.36 10.74 4.93
CA VAL A 44 -4.69 10.84 3.51
C VAL A 44 -5.41 12.17 3.30
N GLY A 45 -4.74 13.10 2.63
CA GLY A 45 -5.29 14.37 2.18
C GLY A 45 -5.78 14.32 0.74
N THR A 46 -5.88 15.50 0.12
CA THR A 46 -6.28 15.68 -1.28
C THR A 46 -5.12 16.23 -2.12
N GLY A 47 -5.22 16.13 -3.45
CA GLY A 47 -4.22 16.70 -4.36
C GLY A 47 -2.84 16.09 -4.13
N GLN A 48 -1.86 16.92 -3.79
CA GLN A 48 -0.48 16.48 -3.51
C GLN A 48 -0.30 15.86 -2.12
N ALA A 49 -1.31 15.91 -1.26
CA ALA A 49 -1.26 15.38 0.11
C ALA A 49 -1.91 13.99 0.25
N VAL A 50 -2.16 13.29 -0.87
CA VAL A 50 -2.55 11.87 -0.85
C VAL A 50 -1.43 11.01 -0.28
N LEU A 51 -1.78 9.83 0.28
CA LEU A 51 -0.78 8.91 0.79
C LEU A 51 -0.21 8.08 -0.36
N ILE A 52 1.11 7.98 -0.42
CA ILE A 52 1.84 7.28 -1.48
C ILE A 52 2.69 6.19 -0.85
N ASP A 53 2.66 5.00 -1.44
CA ASP A 53 3.60 3.92 -1.15
C ASP A 53 4.24 3.46 -2.47
N GLY A 54 5.56 3.55 -2.54
CA GLY A 54 6.34 3.23 -3.73
C GLY A 54 7.03 1.90 -3.58
N PHE A 55 7.02 1.08 -4.62
CA PHE A 55 7.75 -0.18 -4.60
C PHE A 55 8.43 -0.46 -5.93
N ILE A 56 9.52 -1.20 -5.85
CA ILE A 56 10.28 -1.67 -6.99
C ILE A 56 10.18 -3.18 -7.00
N THR A 57 9.81 -3.73 -8.15
CA THR A 57 9.93 -5.17 -8.40
C THR A 57 11.16 -5.40 -9.27
N GLY A 58 12.02 -6.33 -8.86
CA GLY A 58 13.32 -6.55 -9.49
C GLY A 58 14.20 -7.50 -8.68
N GLY A 59 15.39 -7.84 -9.18
CA GLY A 59 16.34 -8.74 -8.50
C GLY A 59 16.20 -10.23 -8.86
N GLY A 60 15.36 -10.58 -9.83
CA GLY A 60 15.22 -11.92 -10.40
C GLY A 60 14.67 -11.89 -11.83
N ASN A 61 14.52 -13.05 -12.49
CA ASN A 61 14.19 -13.17 -13.92
C ASN A 61 12.67 -13.23 -14.22
N GLY A 62 11.80 -12.70 -13.36
CA GLY A 62 10.36 -12.99 -13.46
C GLY A 62 9.43 -11.85 -13.05
N PHE A 63 8.18 -11.98 -13.49
CA PHE A 63 7.08 -11.16 -13.01
C PHE A 63 6.82 -11.43 -11.52
N ALA A 64 6.38 -10.40 -10.79
CA ALA A 64 5.96 -10.52 -9.40
C ALA A 64 4.43 -10.46 -9.31
N GLN A 65 3.85 -11.35 -8.50
CA GLN A 65 2.46 -11.22 -8.09
C GLN A 65 2.40 -10.33 -6.85
N VAL A 66 1.57 -9.28 -6.92
CA VAL A 66 1.48 -8.26 -5.87
C VAL A 66 0.02 -8.03 -5.50
N VAL A 67 -0.24 -7.91 -4.19
CA VAL A 67 -1.49 -7.35 -3.66
C VAL A 67 -1.19 -6.01 -3.04
N VAL A 68 -1.84 -4.96 -3.55
CA VAL A 68 -1.85 -3.63 -2.93
C VAL A 68 -3.19 -3.45 -2.22
N ARG A 69 -3.19 -3.02 -0.95
CA ARG A 69 -4.42 -2.76 -0.15
C ARG A 69 -4.45 -1.32 0.33
N GLY A 70 -5.66 -0.76 0.33
CA GLY A 70 -5.98 0.55 0.87
C GLY A 70 -7.05 0.39 1.95
N LEU A 71 -6.63 0.48 3.22
CA LEU A 71 -7.52 0.28 4.37
C LEU A 71 -7.84 1.61 5.04
N GLY A 72 -9.03 1.67 5.63
CA GLY A 72 -9.53 2.85 6.33
C GLY A 72 -10.51 2.44 7.43
N PRO A 73 -11.75 2.03 7.08
CA PRO A 73 -12.74 1.59 8.07
C PRO A 73 -12.24 0.48 9.00
N SER A 74 -11.45 -0.48 8.50
CA SER A 74 -10.90 -1.57 9.30
C SER A 74 -9.90 -1.10 10.36
N LEU A 75 -9.39 0.14 10.29
CA LEU A 75 -8.47 0.67 11.30
C LEU A 75 -9.17 0.99 12.63
N THR A 76 -10.49 1.17 12.62
CA THR A 76 -11.28 1.41 13.83
C THR A 76 -11.19 0.28 14.85
N GLN A 77 -11.01 -0.96 14.38
CA GLN A 77 -10.83 -2.14 15.25
C GLN A 77 -9.52 -2.08 16.07
N PHE A 78 -8.57 -1.23 15.66
CA PHE A 78 -7.31 -0.98 16.35
C PHE A 78 -7.32 0.34 17.14
N GLY A 79 -8.50 0.93 17.38
CA GLY A 79 -8.64 2.18 18.12
C GLY A 79 -8.22 3.43 17.34
N VAL A 80 -8.03 3.33 16.02
CA VAL A 80 -7.74 4.51 15.19
C VAL A 80 -9.02 5.30 14.96
N THR A 81 -9.01 6.57 15.35
CA THR A 81 -10.11 7.53 15.12
C THR A 81 -9.84 8.38 13.88
N GLY A 82 -10.89 8.91 13.25
CA GLY A 82 -10.73 9.79 12.08
C GLY A 82 -10.22 9.05 10.84
N VAL A 83 -10.64 7.81 10.65
CA VAL A 83 -10.21 6.95 9.53
C VAL A 83 -10.75 7.45 8.19
N LEU A 84 -10.03 7.14 7.12
CA LEU A 84 -10.48 7.38 5.76
C LEU A 84 -11.70 6.50 5.47
N ALA A 85 -12.87 7.10 5.26
CA ALA A 85 -14.14 6.36 5.23
C ALA A 85 -14.31 5.46 3.99
N ASN A 86 -13.80 5.89 2.83
CA ASN A 86 -13.93 5.17 1.56
C ASN A 86 -12.61 5.27 0.77
N PRO A 87 -11.66 4.34 1.00
CA PRO A 87 -10.33 4.39 0.39
C PRO A 87 -10.34 3.95 -1.09
N VAL A 88 -9.75 4.76 -1.97
CA VAL A 88 -9.54 4.48 -3.39
C VAL A 88 -8.06 4.28 -3.66
N LEU A 89 -7.70 3.13 -4.24
CA LEU A 89 -6.35 2.84 -4.71
C LEU A 89 -6.21 3.18 -6.20
N THR A 90 -5.12 3.88 -6.52
CA THR A 90 -4.57 3.96 -7.87
C THR A 90 -3.16 3.36 -7.85
N LEU A 91 -2.91 2.34 -8.67
CA LEU A 91 -1.57 1.84 -8.96
C LEU A 91 -1.09 2.43 -10.29
N VAL A 92 0.10 3.03 -10.30
CA VAL A 92 0.73 3.63 -11.47
C VAL A 92 2.02 2.89 -11.80
N ASP A 93 2.21 2.50 -13.06
CA ASP A 93 3.47 1.91 -13.55
C ASP A 93 4.43 2.99 -14.09
N SER A 94 5.65 2.57 -14.49
CA SER A 94 6.68 3.47 -15.04
C SER A 94 6.27 4.17 -16.34
N ASN A 95 5.26 3.66 -17.05
CA ASN A 95 4.74 4.25 -18.28
C ASN A 95 3.54 5.18 -18.00
N GLY A 96 3.14 5.34 -16.74
CA GLY A 96 1.98 6.13 -16.34
C GLY A 96 0.64 5.42 -16.50
N ASN A 97 0.63 4.11 -16.79
CA ASN A 97 -0.62 3.35 -16.85
C ASN A 97 -1.22 3.22 -15.45
N ARG A 98 -2.54 3.37 -15.36
CA ARG A 98 -3.26 3.41 -14.07
C ARG A 98 -4.21 2.24 -13.93
N THR A 99 -4.08 1.50 -12.82
CA THR A 99 -5.09 0.56 -12.35
C THR A 99 -5.79 1.15 -11.13
N ILE A 100 -7.12 1.24 -11.16
CA ILE A 100 -7.89 1.91 -10.10
C ILE A 100 -8.93 0.93 -9.53
N ASN A 101 -9.01 0.90 -8.20
CA ASN A 101 -10.05 0.17 -7.47
C ASN A 101 -10.44 0.90 -6.17
N ASN A 102 -11.74 1.00 -5.90
CA ASN A 102 -12.31 1.55 -4.67
C ASN A 102 -12.88 0.44 -3.75
N ASN A 103 -13.47 -0.63 -4.30
CA ASN A 103 -13.92 -1.78 -3.52
C ASN A 103 -13.28 -3.07 -4.01
N TRP A 104 -12.61 -3.78 -3.12
CA TRP A 104 -11.85 -4.99 -3.47
C TRP A 104 -12.71 -6.11 -4.08
N LYS A 105 -14.02 -6.12 -3.81
CA LYS A 105 -14.96 -7.14 -4.33
C LYS A 105 -15.42 -6.89 -5.76
N ASP A 106 -15.23 -5.71 -6.32
CA ASP A 106 -15.91 -5.34 -7.58
C ASP A 106 -15.31 -6.05 -8.79
N LYS A 107 -13.98 -6.11 -8.87
CA LYS A 107 -13.26 -6.63 -10.06
C LYS A 107 -12.52 -7.94 -9.84
N GLN A 108 -11.97 -8.14 -8.64
CA GLN A 108 -10.94 -9.17 -8.41
C GLN A 108 -11.23 -10.02 -7.16
N ARG A 109 -12.49 -10.07 -6.72
CA ARG A 109 -12.91 -10.76 -5.49
C ARG A 109 -12.30 -12.14 -5.32
N ALA A 110 -12.52 -13.05 -6.28
CA ALA A 110 -12.07 -14.43 -6.15
C ALA A 110 -10.55 -14.54 -6.04
N ALA A 111 -9.81 -13.77 -6.86
CA ALA A 111 -8.36 -13.79 -6.85
C ALA A 111 -7.78 -13.20 -5.55
N ILE A 112 -8.33 -12.09 -5.06
CA ILE A 112 -7.94 -11.47 -3.78
C ILE A 112 -8.28 -12.38 -2.59
N GLN A 113 -9.40 -13.10 -2.62
CA GLN A 113 -9.72 -14.07 -1.57
C GLN A 113 -8.75 -15.24 -1.58
N ALA A 114 -8.32 -15.70 -2.76
CA ALA A 114 -7.39 -16.81 -2.90
C ALA A 114 -5.99 -16.51 -2.32
N THR A 115 -5.59 -15.23 -2.23
CA THR A 115 -4.32 -14.85 -1.59
C THR A 115 -4.39 -14.84 -0.06
N GLY A 116 -5.59 -14.91 0.53
CA GLY A 116 -5.79 -14.73 1.97
C GLY A 116 -5.62 -13.28 2.45
N LEU A 117 -5.43 -12.31 1.54
CA LEU A 117 -5.17 -10.91 1.86
C LEU A 117 -6.37 -9.99 1.66
N ALA A 118 -7.59 -10.53 1.52
CA ALA A 118 -8.79 -9.74 1.34
C ALA A 118 -8.99 -8.70 2.46
N PRO A 119 -9.27 -7.42 2.13
CA PRO A 119 -9.64 -6.44 3.13
C PRO A 119 -10.86 -6.88 3.95
N PRO A 120 -10.87 -6.65 5.29
CA PRO A 120 -11.99 -7.03 6.14
C PRO A 120 -13.28 -6.26 5.82
N ASN A 121 -13.18 -4.99 5.40
CA ASN A 121 -14.32 -4.15 5.06
C ASN A 121 -14.55 -4.14 3.53
N ASN A 122 -15.83 -4.12 3.11
CA ASN A 122 -16.18 -4.12 1.69
C ASN A 122 -15.90 -2.78 0.98
N LEU A 123 -15.85 -1.68 1.74
CA LEU A 123 -15.53 -0.33 1.22
C LEU A 123 -14.03 -0.10 1.05
N GLU A 124 -13.19 -1.09 1.38
CA GLU A 124 -11.75 -0.98 1.24
C GLU A 124 -11.30 -1.44 -0.14
N SER A 125 -10.20 -0.86 -0.61
CA SER A 125 -9.68 -1.13 -1.94
C SER A 125 -8.58 -2.18 -1.89
N ALA A 126 -8.51 -3.01 -2.92
CA ALA A 126 -7.34 -3.84 -3.18
C ALA A 126 -7.17 -4.09 -4.68
N ILE A 127 -5.92 -4.20 -5.10
CA ILE A 127 -5.51 -4.51 -6.48
C ILE A 127 -4.61 -5.74 -6.41
N PHE A 128 -5.00 -6.81 -7.10
CA PHE A 128 -4.14 -7.97 -7.31
C PHE A 128 -3.59 -7.93 -8.74
N VAL A 129 -2.27 -7.94 -8.91
CA VAL A 129 -1.66 -7.76 -10.23
C VAL A 129 -0.40 -8.60 -10.37
N THR A 130 -0.12 -9.04 -11.59
CA THR A 130 1.17 -9.61 -11.97
C THR A 130 1.94 -8.53 -12.73
N VAL A 131 3.05 -8.07 -12.18
CA VAL A 131 3.83 -6.95 -12.70
C VAL A 131 5.21 -7.41 -13.19
N PRO A 132 5.69 -6.94 -14.35
CA PRO A 132 7.09 -7.11 -14.72
C PRO A 132 8.00 -6.33 -13.76
N PRO A 133 9.31 -6.61 -13.75
CA PRO A 133 10.27 -5.77 -13.04
C PRO A 133 10.14 -4.29 -13.43
N GLY A 134 10.11 -3.41 -12.43
CA GLY A 134 9.91 -1.98 -12.64
C GLY A 134 9.52 -1.23 -11.37
N ASN A 135 9.34 0.09 -11.52
CA ASN A 135 8.92 0.99 -10.46
C ASN A 135 7.41 1.18 -10.50
N TYR A 136 6.79 1.14 -9.32
CA TYR A 136 5.35 1.25 -9.16
C TYR A 136 5.01 2.21 -8.02
N THR A 137 3.96 2.99 -8.23
CA THR A 137 3.45 3.95 -7.24
C THR A 137 2.02 3.57 -6.88
N ALA A 138 1.80 3.14 -5.64
CA ALA A 138 0.48 3.02 -5.06
C ALA A 138 0.07 4.36 -4.43
N ILE A 139 -1.12 4.84 -4.81
CA ILE A 139 -1.68 6.09 -4.32
C ILE A 139 -3.00 5.77 -3.64
N LEU A 140 -3.14 6.18 -2.39
CA LEU A 140 -4.37 6.08 -1.63
C LEU A 140 -5.00 7.47 -1.48
N SER A 141 -6.25 7.60 -1.92
CA SER A 141 -7.07 8.79 -1.78
C SER A 141 -8.44 8.43 -1.22
N GLY A 142 -9.21 9.42 -0.74
CA GLY A 142 -10.63 9.20 -0.41
C GLY A 142 -11.54 9.39 -1.61
N ASP A 143 -12.57 8.56 -1.72
CA ASP A 143 -13.66 8.76 -2.67
C ASP A 143 -14.33 10.13 -2.45
N GLY A 144 -14.70 10.80 -3.54
CA GLY A 144 -15.28 12.15 -3.49
C GLY A 144 -14.40 13.22 -2.82
N GLY A 145 -13.09 12.99 -2.63
CA GLY A 145 -12.19 13.90 -1.93
C GLY A 145 -12.18 13.75 -0.41
N GLY A 146 -12.68 12.63 0.12
CA GLY A 146 -12.59 12.30 1.54
C GLY A 146 -11.15 12.29 2.06
N THR A 147 -10.97 12.63 3.34
CA THR A 147 -9.69 12.63 4.03
C THR A 147 -9.76 11.85 5.34
N GLY A 148 -8.61 11.50 5.89
CA GLY A 148 -8.53 10.77 7.17
C GLY A 148 -7.34 9.84 7.25
N ILE A 149 -7.24 9.07 8.34
CA ILE A 149 -6.16 8.10 8.51
C ILE A 149 -6.41 6.87 7.62
N GLY A 150 -5.46 6.59 6.73
CA GLY A 150 -5.45 5.41 5.87
C GLY A 150 -4.21 4.56 6.09
N LEU A 151 -4.27 3.32 5.60
CA LEU A 151 -3.17 2.38 5.56
C LEU A 151 -3.00 1.88 4.12
N VAL A 152 -1.80 2.02 3.55
CA VAL A 152 -1.41 1.33 2.33
C VAL A 152 -0.56 0.13 2.70
N GLU A 153 -0.84 -1.01 2.09
CA GLU A 153 0.00 -2.19 2.22
C GLU A 153 0.31 -2.76 0.86
N ILE A 154 1.56 -3.19 0.68
CA ILE A 154 2.03 -3.86 -0.53
C ILE A 154 2.57 -5.22 -0.12
N TYR A 155 2.03 -6.29 -0.71
CA TYR A 155 2.46 -7.66 -0.46
C TYR A 155 3.01 -8.27 -1.73
N LYS A 156 4.20 -8.86 -1.66
CA LYS A 156 4.68 -9.81 -2.67
C LYS A 156 4.07 -11.19 -2.37
N VAL A 157 3.24 -11.69 -3.28
CA VAL A 157 2.60 -13.01 -3.18
C VAL A 157 3.58 -14.08 -3.65
N ARG A 158 3.64 -15.20 -2.93
CA ARG A 158 4.45 -16.38 -3.29
C ARG A 158 3.57 -17.53 -3.75
#